data_AF-A0A527TMA6-F1
#
_entry.id   AF-A0A527TMA6-F1
#
_cell.length_a   1.000
_cell.length_b   1.000
_cell.length_c   1.000
_cell.angle_alpha   90.00
_cell.angle_beta   90.00
_cell.angle_gamma   90.00
#
_symmetry.space_group_name_H-M   'P 1'
#
loop_
_entity.id
_entity.type
_entity.pdbx_description
1 polymer ?
#
loop_
_entity_poly.entity_id
_entity_poly.type
_entity_poly.pdbx_seq_one_letter_code
_entity_poly.pdbx_strand_id
1 'polypeptide(L)'
;NYVVTVLQGRTRGMTLMRLPLTVWGIFTATVMALLAFPALFVACVMMLLDRVLGTSFFMPAIVEMGEQLQHNGGSPILFQHLFWFFGHPEVYIVALPAFGIVSD
;
A
#
# COMPACT_ATOMS: atom_id res chain seq x y z
N ASN A 1 -8.26 0.14 13.00
CA ASN A 1 -8.93 1.04 13.96
C ASN A 1 -10.19 1.63 13.33
N TYR A 2 -10.10 2.65 12.48
CA TYR A 2 -11.26 3.34 11.89
C TYR A 2 -12.27 2.45 11.18
N VAL A 3 -11.84 1.43 10.42
CA VAL A 3 -12.75 0.43 9.82
C VAL A 3 -13.66 -0.20 10.87
N VAL A 4 -13.09 -0.62 12.00
CA VAL A 4 -13.83 -1.22 13.12
C VAL A 4 -14.71 -0.17 13.79
N THR A 5 -14.18 1.03 14.04
CA THR A 5 -14.92 2.13 14.66
C THR A 5 -16.17 2.50 13.85
N VAL A 6 -16.06 2.64 12.53
CA VAL A 6 -17.18 2.96 11.65
C VAL A 6 -18.18 1.81 11.57
N LEU A 7 -17.74 0.55 11.66
CA LEU A 7 -18.64 -0.62 11.56
C LEU A 7 -19.35 -0.95 12.88
N GLN A 8 -18.65 -0.85 14.01
CA GLN A 8 -19.12 -1.33 15.32
C GLN A 8 -19.41 -0.19 16.32
N GLY A 9 -18.75 0.96 16.18
CA GLY A 9 -18.87 2.10 17.10
C GLY A 9 -19.97 3.10 16.75
N ARG A 10 -20.96 2.72 15.94
CA ARG A 10 -22.06 3.61 15.53
C ARG A 10 -23.14 3.71 16.60
N THR A 11 -23.81 4.86 16.67
CA THR A 11 -25.00 5.04 17.50
C THR A 11 -26.18 4.21 17.00
N ARG A 12 -27.08 3.80 17.91
CA ARG A 12 -28.28 3.04 17.55
C ARG A 12 -29.16 3.85 16.60
N GLY A 13 -29.65 3.21 15.55
CA GLY A 13 -30.48 3.84 14.51
C GLY A 13 -29.70 4.51 13.37
N MET A 14 -28.37 4.61 13.46
CA MET A 14 -27.52 5.10 12.38
C MET A 14 -27.16 3.96 11.42
N THR A 15 -27.86 3.90 10.28
CA THR A 15 -27.57 2.95 9.20
C THR A 15 -26.36 3.42 8.38
N LEU A 16 -25.73 2.51 7.62
CA LEU A 16 -24.59 2.82 6.76
C LEU A 16 -24.88 3.95 5.75
N MET A 17 -26.08 3.95 5.18
CA MET A 17 -26.51 4.98 4.21
C MET A 17 -26.84 6.34 4.83
N ARG A 18 -26.80 6.45 6.17
CA ARG A 18 -27.04 7.70 6.91
C ARG A 18 -25.76 8.30 7.49
N LEU A 19 -24.60 7.76 7.14
CA LEU A 19 -23.31 8.31 7.57
C LEU A 19 -23.02 9.62 6.81
N PRO A 20 -22.44 10.64 7.49
CA PRO A 20 -21.92 11.84 6.82
C PRO A 20 -20.88 11.49 5.75
N LEU A 21 -20.74 12.33 4.73
CA LEU A 21 -19.83 12.06 3.62
C LEU A 21 -18.37 12.10 4.06
N THR A 22 -18.03 12.94 5.05
CA THR A 22 -16.71 12.90 5.70
C THR A 22 -16.37 11.52 6.26
N VAL A 23 -17.35 10.86 6.91
CA VAL A 23 -17.14 9.53 7.50
C VAL A 23 -17.03 8.45 6.42
N TRP A 24 -17.78 8.57 5.33
CA TRP A 24 -17.63 7.69 4.16
C TRP A 24 -16.26 7.83 3.48
N GLY A 25 -15.76 9.06 3.37
CA GLY A 25 -14.43 9.36 2.85
C GLY A 25 -13.34 8.69 3.69
N ILE A 26 -13.37 8.87 5.01
CA ILE A 26 -12.43 8.24 5.95
C ILE A 26 -12.56 6.71 5.92
N PHE A 27 -13.78 6.17 5.91
CA PHE A 27 -14.02 4.73 5.86
C PHE A 27 -13.39 4.11 4.61
N THR A 28 -13.65 4.67 3.43
CA THR A 28 -13.12 4.17 2.15
C THR A 28 -11.60 4.28 2.10
N ALA A 29 -11.04 5.43 2.51
CA ALA A 29 -9.59 5.64 2.57
C ALA A 29 -8.90 4.61 3.49
N THR A 30 -9.48 4.31 4.65
CA THR A 30 -8.87 3.36 5.61
C THR A 30 -8.98 1.89 5.16
N VAL A 31 -10.00 1.53 4.38
CA VAL A 31 -10.09 0.20 3.74
C VAL A 31 -9.03 0.06 2.66
N MET A 32 -8.85 1.06 1.80
CA MET A 32 -7.77 1.08 0.80
C MET A 32 -6.39 1.01 1.45
N ALA A 33 -6.17 1.77 2.53
CA ALA A 33 -4.91 1.73 3.28
C ALA A 33 -4.60 0.32 3.81
N LEU A 34 -5.60 -0.37 4.36
CA LEU A 34 -5.42 -1.74 4.86
C LEU A 34 -4.91 -2.71 3.78
N LEU A 35 -5.34 -2.52 2.53
CA LEU A 35 -4.96 -3.38 1.41
C LEU A 35 -3.66 -2.94 0.70
N ALA A 36 -3.39 -1.63 0.64
CA ALA A 36 -2.27 -1.07 -0.11
C ALA A 36 -0.94 -1.06 0.68
N PHE A 37 -0.98 -0.77 1.99
CA PHE A 37 0.23 -0.66 2.81
C PHE A 37 1.07 -1.95 2.92
N PRO A 38 0.49 -3.17 2.95
CA PRO A 38 1.28 -4.39 2.98
C PRO A 38 2.24 -4.54 1.80
N ALA A 39 1.87 -4.05 0.61
CA ALA A 39 2.74 -4.13 -0.58
C ALA A 39 4.02 -3.28 -0.41
N LEU A 40 3.88 -2.05 0.11
CA LEU A 40 5.04 -1.21 0.42
C LEU A 40 5.90 -1.83 1.51
N PHE A 41 5.28 -2.35 2.58
CA PHE A 41 6.01 -3.01 3.66
C PHE A 41 6.86 -4.19 3.14
N VAL A 42 6.26 -5.06 2.32
CA VAL A 42 6.97 -6.18 1.70
C VAL A 42 8.10 -5.70 0.78
N ALA A 43 7.88 -4.65 -0.02
CA ALA A 43 8.93 -4.07 -0.87
C ALA A 43 10.12 -3.57 -0.04
N CYS A 44 9.86 -2.88 1.07
CA CYS A 44 10.89 -2.42 1.99
C CYS A 44 11.63 -3.58 2.66
N VAL A 45 10.92 -4.62 3.10
CA VAL A 45 11.53 -5.82 3.67
C VAL A 45 12.41 -6.52 2.64
N MET A 46 11.94 -6.75 1.42
CA MET A 46 12.73 -7.35 0.34
C MET A 46 13.99 -6.53 0.04
N MET A 47 13.88 -5.20 0.00
CA MET A 47 15.02 -4.31 -0.22
C MET A 47 16.01 -4.39 0.94
N LEU A 48 15.52 -4.48 2.18
CA LEU A 48 16.37 -4.65 3.35
C LEU A 48 17.11 -6.00 3.32
N LEU A 49 16.42 -7.08 2.93
CA LEU A 49 17.04 -8.41 2.78
C LEU A 49 18.13 -8.40 1.71
N ASP A 50 17.91 -7.72 0.58
CA ASP A 50 18.90 -7.58 -0.48
C ASP A 50 20.16 -6.84 0.00
N ARG A 51 20.00 -5.89 0.93
CA ARG A 51 21.10 -5.10 1.48
C ARG A 51 21.83 -5.78 2.65
N VAL A 52 21.13 -6.55 3.48
CA VAL A 52 21.66 -7.04 4.76
C VAL A 52 21.99 -8.52 4.72
N LEU A 53 21.17 -9.33 4.04
CA LEU A 53 21.32 -10.79 4.01
C LEU A 53 21.80 -11.33 2.66
N GLY A 54 22.06 -10.44 1.69
CA GLY A 54 22.57 -10.82 0.36
C GLY A 54 21.56 -11.56 -0.51
N THR A 55 20.25 -11.37 -0.27
CA THR A 55 19.23 -11.82 -1.22
C THR A 55 19.29 -11.00 -2.50
N SER A 56 18.57 -11.44 -3.53
CA SER A 56 18.57 -10.78 -4.84
C SER A 56 17.16 -10.67 -5.44
N PHE A 57 16.22 -10.06 -4.71
CA PHE A 57 14.86 -9.81 -5.19
C PHE A 57 14.84 -8.77 -6.32
N PHE A 58 15.62 -7.69 -6.17
CA PHE A 58 15.62 -6.55 -7.10
C PHE A 58 16.89 -6.42 -7.93
N MET A 59 17.91 -7.25 -7.69
CA MET A 59 19.15 -7.23 -8.48
C MET A 59 18.93 -7.90 -9.85
N PRO A 60 19.27 -7.25 -10.96
CA PRO A 60 19.21 -7.89 -12.26
C PRO A 60 20.30 -8.97 -12.36
N ALA A 61 20.03 -10.03 -13.11
CA ALA A 61 21.05 -11.00 -13.50
C ALA A 61 22.05 -10.30 -14.44
N ILE A 62 23.10 -9.72 -13.87
CA ILE A 62 24.17 -9.05 -14.61
C ILE A 62 25.27 -10.07 -14.90
N VAL A 63 25.79 -10.03 -16.13
CA VAL A 63 27.06 -10.67 -16.50
C VAL A 63 28.16 -9.63 -16.30
N GLU A 64 29.07 -9.88 -15.36
CA GLU A 64 30.22 -9.01 -15.13
C GLU A 64 31.49 -9.73 -15.62
N MET A 65 32.25 -9.07 -16.50
CA MET A 65 33.49 -9.63 -17.11
C MET A 65 33.35 -11.04 -17.74
N GLY A 66 32.18 -11.37 -18.27
CA GLY A 66 31.94 -12.66 -18.95
C GLY A 66 31.46 -13.79 -18.02
N GLU A 67 31.37 -13.56 -16.71
CA GLU A 67 30.75 -14.50 -15.77
C GLU A 67 29.37 -14.01 -15.31
N GLN A 68 28.40 -14.92 -15.20
CA GLN A 68 27.12 -14.60 -14.55
C GLN A 68 27.37 -14.37 -13.07
N LEU A 69 26.98 -13.20 -12.55
CA LEU A 69 26.94 -12.98 -11.11
C LEU A 69 26.04 -14.03 -10.45
N GLN A 70 26.31 -14.38 -9.19
CA GLN A 70 25.55 -15.42 -8.47
C GLN A 70 24.04 -15.11 -8.32
N HIS A 71 23.63 -13.87 -8.59
CA HIS A 71 22.27 -13.40 -8.49
C HIS A 71 21.46 -13.75 -9.74
N ASN A 72 20.56 -14.73 -9.60
CA ASN A 72 19.67 -15.19 -10.66
C ASN A 72 18.20 -14.89 -10.31
N GLY A 73 17.43 -14.39 -11.28
CA GLY A 73 15.96 -14.27 -11.20
C GLY A 73 15.41 -12.99 -10.55
N GLY A 74 16.27 -12.11 -10.01
CA GLY A 74 15.86 -10.79 -9.51
C GLY A 74 15.50 -9.82 -10.63
N SER A 75 14.60 -8.88 -10.35
CA SER A 75 14.15 -7.90 -11.34
C SER A 75 13.90 -6.53 -10.70
N PRO A 76 14.57 -5.46 -11.18
CA PRO A 76 14.29 -4.09 -10.74
C PRO A 76 12.85 -3.63 -11.00
N ILE A 77 12.18 -4.22 -12.00
CA ILE A 77 10.78 -3.92 -12.35
C ILE A 77 9.81 -4.39 -11.25
N LEU A 78 10.16 -5.45 -10.51
CA LEU A 78 9.35 -5.91 -9.39
C LEU A 78 9.17 -4.81 -8.33
N PHE A 79 10.23 -4.04 -8.05
CA PHE A 79 10.15 -2.92 -7.12
C PHE A 79 9.15 -1.87 -7.61
N GLN A 80 9.17 -1.55 -8.92
CA GLN A 80 8.23 -0.59 -9.50
C GLN A 80 6.78 -1.07 -9.36
N HIS A 81 6.50 -2.35 -9.61
CA HIS A 81 5.16 -2.90 -9.43
C HIS A 81 4.70 -2.81 -7.98
N LEU A 82 5.53 -3.21 -7.02
CA LEU A 82 5.16 -3.15 -5.59
C LEU A 82 4.99 -1.70 -5.12
N PHE A 83 5.89 -0.80 -5.56
CA PHE A 83 5.81 0.63 -5.24
C PHE A 83 4.54 1.25 -5.80
N TRP A 84 4.21 1.03 -7.07
CA TRP A 84 3.03 1.62 -7.69
C TRP A 84 1.73 0.94 -7.31
N PHE A 85 1.76 -0.34 -6.90
CA PHE A 85 0.62 -1.00 -6.27
C PHE A 85 0.19 -0.28 -5.00
N PHE A 86 1.13 0.31 -4.26
CA PHE A 86 0.84 1.20 -3.13
C PHE A 86 0.60 2.66 -3.57
N GLY A 87 1.44 3.20 -4.45
CA GLY A 87 1.50 4.64 -4.74
C GLY A 87 0.24 5.19 -5.40
N HIS A 88 -0.42 4.41 -6.27
CA HIS A 88 -1.68 4.86 -6.85
C HIS A 88 -2.83 4.88 -5.83
N PRO A 89 -3.06 3.83 -5.00
CA PRO A 89 -3.96 3.94 -3.86
C PRO A 89 -3.64 5.09 -2.89
N GLU A 90 -2.36 5.35 -2.61
CA GLU A 90 -1.93 6.37 -1.65
C GLU A 90 -2.46 7.77 -1.99
N VAL A 91 -2.36 8.19 -3.25
CA VAL A 91 -2.89 9.51 -3.65
C VAL A 91 -4.41 9.63 -3.43
N TYR A 92 -5.17 8.53 -3.53
CA TYR A 92 -6.59 8.54 -3.21
C TYR A 92 -6.87 8.48 -1.71
N ILE A 93 -6.04 7.79 -0.92
CA ILE A 93 -6.15 7.76 0.54
C ILE A 93 -6.06 9.19 1.09
N VAL A 94 -5.19 10.03 0.49
CA VAL A 94 -5.06 11.45 0.86
C VAL A 94 -6.24 12.29 0.37
N ALA A 95 -6.75 12.03 -0.84
CA ALA A 95 -7.80 12.86 -1.44
C ALA A 95 -9.21 12.59 -0.88
N LEU A 96 -9.57 11.34 -0.59
CA LEU A 96 -10.93 10.95 -0.22
C LEU A 96 -11.47 11.63 1.05
N PRO A 97 -10.70 11.78 2.15
CA PRO A 97 -11.16 12.54 3.32
C PRO A 97 -11.40 14.01 3.00
N ALA A 98 -10.56 14.63 2.15
CA ALA A 98 -10.73 16.02 1.74
C ALA A 98 -12.03 16.21 0.94
N PHE A 99 -12.33 15.30 0.01
CA PHE A 99 -13.60 15.31 -0.72
C PHE A 99 -14.80 15.14 0.21
N GLY A 100 -14.70 14.27 1.21
CA GLY A 100 -15.75 14.09 2.22
C GLY A 100 -16.03 15.38 2.99
N ILE A 101 -14.98 16.08 3.44
CA ILE A 101 -15.09 17.35 4.20
C ILE A 101 -15.72 18.46 3.36
N VAL A 102 -15.35 18.57 2.08
CA VAL A 102 -15.90 19.60 1.18
C VAL A 102 -17.36 19.34 0.81
N SER A 103 -17.82 18.08 0.91
CA SER A 103 -19.18 17.70 0.51
C SER A 103 -20.23 17.79 1.62
N ASP A 104 -19.82 17.87 2.89
CA ASP A 104 -20.71 18.05 4.05
C ASP A 104 -21.06 19.54 4.26
#